data_AF-A0AAD2PUK4-F1
#
_entry.id   AF-A0AAD2PUK4-F1
#
_cell.length_a   1.000
_cell.length_b   1.000
_cell.length_c   1.000
_cell.angle_alpha   90.00
_cell.angle_beta   90.00
_cell.angle_gamma   90.00
#
_symmetry.space_group_name_H-M   'P 1'
#
loop_
_entity.id
_entity.type
_entity.pdbx_description
1 polymer ?
#
loop_
_entity_poly.entity_id
_entity_poly.type
_entity_poly.pdbx_seq_one_letter_code
_entity_poly.pdbx_strand_id
1 'polypeptide(L)'
;MTGNKPSSRPVDRYYSKVCCCLVGILLISSANLFFFLEHNKHLNGTTSEGGAVSEGPSTHMIDHGKTKRWNRAMVEAKEMLAAHGEEAECLHPKVQESKKLLKQFQGNRRPSKPYLNMGFPKCGSSTLFDFFACLGYRATHFTNNSLAGDFEGICMRDAVANGLRPLETCARGVDAILQMDVEYPLGIDGYFHKPFRDECFFPQFSLLEELHQEAPASTFLLTFRPIHDWITSISGWGSTVMLNRFQLCDFPNLPRGIPTDLGNKTQVVGQMTEFWCSHVQHVRNFVKEYPSHTLIETSLYDNLQSAQIMYGLFPTKVDANNTSEPITTELSNGCWGHSNENRPKQWLRRRKGKQGRNWLQKEQQRQQE
;
A
#
# COMPACT_ATOMS: atom_id res chain seq x y z
N MET A 1 23.71 57.25 9.68
CA MET A 1 24.82 56.49 9.05
C MET A 1 25.38 55.52 10.08
N THR A 2 25.96 54.42 9.61
CA THR A 2 26.53 53.25 10.31
C THR A 2 25.53 52.24 10.88
N GLY A 3 25.23 51.24 10.05
CA GLY A 3 24.53 50.01 10.42
C GLY A 3 25.51 48.89 10.78
N ASN A 4 25.04 47.95 11.60
CA ASN A 4 25.74 46.72 11.98
C ASN A 4 25.02 45.51 11.36
N LYS A 5 25.73 44.78 10.51
CA LYS A 5 25.41 43.41 10.07
C LYS A 5 26.17 42.40 10.94
N PRO A 6 25.57 41.26 11.30
CA PRO A 6 26.29 40.21 12.01
C PRO A 6 27.05 39.27 11.07
N SER A 7 28.20 38.83 11.57
CA SER A 7 29.23 37.98 10.98
C SER A 7 28.77 36.52 10.83
N SER A 8 28.90 35.97 9.62
CA SER A 8 28.78 34.53 9.32
C SER A 8 30.09 33.79 9.61
N ARG A 9 30.02 32.68 10.36
CA ARG A 9 31.11 31.72 10.53
C ARG A 9 31.12 30.71 9.37
N PRO A 10 32.30 30.25 8.89
CA PRO A 10 32.39 29.21 7.88
C PRO A 10 32.30 27.82 8.52
N VAL A 11 31.66 26.88 7.81
CA VAL A 11 31.66 25.44 8.12
C VAL A 11 32.70 24.79 7.22
N ASP A 12 33.61 24.04 7.85
CA ASP A 12 34.76 23.38 7.23
C ASP A 12 34.38 22.33 6.19
N ARG A 13 35.10 22.35 5.07
CA ARG A 13 35.15 21.28 4.06
C ARG A 13 36.21 20.26 4.48
N TYR A 14 35.80 19.00 4.66
CA TYR A 14 36.74 17.88 4.68
C TYR A 14 36.95 17.34 3.26
N TYR A 15 38.18 17.47 2.75
CA TYR A 15 38.74 16.75 1.60
C TYR A 15 39.87 15.86 2.11
N SER A 16 39.84 14.56 1.79
CA SER A 16 41.01 13.67 1.74
C SER A 16 40.72 12.67 0.62
N LYS A 17 41.25 12.83 -0.60
CA LYS A 17 42.59 12.41 -1.05
C LYS A 17 42.97 11.00 -0.57
N VAL A 18 42.83 10.01 -1.46
CA VAL A 18 43.76 8.87 -1.58
C VAL A 18 44.06 8.68 -3.07
N CYS A 19 45.35 8.44 -3.34
CA CYS A 19 46.05 8.50 -4.62
C CYS A 19 45.82 7.32 -5.57
N CYS A 20 46.12 7.61 -6.84
CA CYS A 20 46.37 6.71 -7.96
C CYS A 20 47.57 5.75 -7.76
N CYS A 21 47.47 4.57 -8.36
CA CYS A 21 48.53 3.81 -9.06
C CYS A 21 47.83 3.00 -10.17
N LEU A 22 47.91 3.43 -11.44
CA LEU A 22 48.84 3.00 -12.49
C LEU A 22 48.58 1.58 -13.06
N VAL A 23 47.97 1.59 -14.26
CA VAL A 23 48.36 0.93 -15.52
C VAL A 23 48.65 -0.58 -15.52
N GLY A 24 47.85 -1.30 -16.31
CA GLY A 24 48.16 -2.64 -16.82
C GLY A 24 47.22 -3.03 -17.96
N ILE A 25 47.50 -2.55 -19.18
CA ILE A 25 46.89 -3.02 -20.42
C ILE A 25 47.64 -4.29 -20.85
N LEU A 26 46.93 -5.40 -21.08
CA LEU A 26 47.44 -6.53 -21.83
C LEU A 26 46.34 -7.19 -22.67
N LEU A 27 46.62 -7.21 -23.98
CA LEU A 27 45.88 -7.82 -25.08
C LEU A 27 46.04 -9.34 -25.08
N ILE A 28 44.96 -10.11 -25.18
CA ILE A 28 44.93 -11.48 -25.73
C ILE A 28 43.56 -11.64 -26.44
N SER A 29 43.53 -11.44 -27.76
CA SER A 29 43.53 -12.48 -28.80
C SER A 29 42.26 -13.32 -28.86
N SER A 30 41.46 -13.01 -29.88
CA SER A 30 40.44 -13.84 -30.52
C SER A 30 40.88 -15.26 -30.84
N ALA A 31 39.98 -16.24 -30.63
CA ALA A 31 39.61 -17.34 -31.54
C ALA A 31 39.13 -18.56 -30.75
N ASN A 32 37.84 -18.90 -30.86
CA ASN A 32 37.40 -20.17 -31.44
C ASN A 32 35.88 -20.32 -31.31
N LEU A 33 35.24 -20.15 -32.46
CA LEU A 33 33.88 -20.50 -32.80
C LEU A 33 33.95 -21.91 -33.42
N PHE A 34 33.28 -22.91 -32.84
CA PHE A 34 32.47 -23.95 -33.51
C PHE A 34 32.30 -25.25 -32.69
N PHE A 35 31.08 -25.81 -32.82
CA PHE A 35 30.63 -27.19 -32.51
C PHE A 35 30.37 -27.59 -31.03
N PHE A 36 29.09 -27.67 -30.62
CA PHE A 36 28.28 -28.91 -30.69
C PHE A 36 26.85 -28.68 -30.15
N LEU A 37 25.86 -28.90 -31.01
CA LEU A 37 24.50 -29.32 -30.65
C LEU A 37 24.53 -30.84 -30.51
N GLU A 38 24.12 -31.39 -29.36
CA GLU A 38 23.18 -32.52 -29.24
C GLU A 38 23.29 -33.19 -27.86
N HIS A 39 22.11 -33.37 -27.26
CA HIS A 39 21.70 -34.50 -26.41
C HIS A 39 22.58 -34.89 -25.21
N ASN A 40 22.02 -34.73 -24.00
CA ASN A 40 22.06 -35.84 -23.06
C ASN A 40 20.82 -35.92 -22.16
N LYS A 41 20.13 -37.04 -22.31
CA LYS A 41 19.29 -37.69 -21.31
C LYS A 41 20.18 -38.33 -20.24
N HIS A 42 19.58 -38.55 -19.08
CA HIS A 42 19.94 -39.48 -18.02
C HIS A 42 21.00 -39.10 -16.99
N LEU A 43 20.44 -38.91 -15.80
CA LEU A 43 20.98 -38.93 -14.44
C LEU A 43 21.81 -40.18 -14.12
N ASN A 44 22.99 -40.00 -13.53
CA ASN A 44 23.38 -40.54 -12.21
C ASN A 44 24.87 -40.29 -11.91
N GLY A 45 25.16 -39.80 -10.68
CA GLY A 45 26.23 -40.34 -9.84
C GLY A 45 27.60 -39.65 -9.74
N THR A 46 27.70 -38.75 -8.75
CA THR A 46 28.78 -38.60 -7.73
C THR A 46 30.19 -38.02 -8.04
N THR A 47 30.50 -36.95 -7.24
CA THR A 47 31.78 -36.51 -6.61
C THR A 47 32.91 -36.00 -7.52
N SER A 48 33.64 -34.90 -7.28
CA SER A 48 33.81 -33.98 -6.14
C SER A 48 34.60 -32.71 -6.58
N GLU A 49 34.42 -31.62 -5.82
CA GLU A 49 35.37 -30.53 -5.51
C GLU A 49 35.79 -29.46 -6.55
N GLY A 50 35.51 -28.20 -6.18
CA GLY A 50 36.47 -27.10 -6.27
C GLY A 50 36.11 -25.91 -7.18
N GLY A 51 35.81 -24.74 -6.58
CA GLY A 51 35.96 -23.44 -7.26
C GLY A 51 34.79 -22.48 -7.13
N ALA A 52 34.73 -21.77 -5.99
CA ALA A 52 33.73 -20.76 -5.68
C ALA A 52 34.04 -19.39 -6.31
N VAL A 53 33.07 -18.80 -7.02
CA VAL A 53 32.72 -17.38 -6.98
C VAL A 53 31.26 -17.25 -7.45
N SER A 54 30.31 -16.89 -6.57
CA SER A 54 29.14 -16.10 -6.96
C SER A 54 28.39 -15.59 -5.73
N GLU A 55 28.43 -14.27 -5.57
CA GLU A 55 27.40 -13.40 -4.99
C GLU A 55 26.61 -13.95 -3.78
N GLY A 56 27.10 -13.60 -2.59
CA GLY A 56 26.35 -13.76 -1.33
C GLY A 56 25.32 -12.65 -1.12
N PRO A 57 24.25 -12.93 -0.37
CA PRO A 57 22.95 -12.30 -0.51
C PRO A 57 22.91 -10.91 0.13
N SER A 58 22.16 -10.00 -0.49
CA SER A 58 21.57 -8.86 0.20
C SER A 58 20.65 -9.41 1.29
N THR A 59 21.21 -9.60 2.49
CA THR A 59 20.44 -9.83 3.70
C THR A 59 19.69 -8.54 3.97
N HIS A 60 18.45 -8.47 3.49
CA HIS A 60 17.44 -7.64 4.12
C HIS A 60 17.49 -7.96 5.61
N MET A 61 18.08 -7.07 6.40
CA MET A 61 17.97 -7.12 7.85
C MET A 61 16.47 -7.01 8.16
N ILE A 62 15.83 -8.17 8.34
CA ILE A 62 14.53 -8.23 8.98
C ILE A 62 14.78 -7.70 10.39
N ASP A 63 14.35 -6.47 10.65
CA ASP A 63 14.39 -5.91 11.98
C ASP A 63 13.58 -6.83 12.90
N HIS A 64 14.30 -7.60 13.72
CA HIS A 64 13.72 -8.55 14.67
C HIS A 64 12.75 -7.89 15.66
N GLY A 65 12.82 -6.57 15.86
CA GLY A 65 11.83 -5.81 16.63
C GLY A 65 10.45 -5.80 15.97
N LYS A 66 10.38 -5.62 14.65
CA LYS A 66 9.12 -5.61 13.89
C LYS A 66 8.45 -6.98 13.90
N THR A 67 9.21 -8.06 13.67
CA THR A 67 8.69 -9.42 13.72
C THR A 67 8.09 -9.77 15.09
N LYS A 68 8.72 -9.31 16.19
CA LYS A 68 8.21 -9.53 17.55
C LYS A 68 6.86 -8.85 17.80
N ARG A 69 6.66 -7.62 17.30
CA ARG A 69 5.40 -6.89 17.48
C ARG A 69 4.24 -7.56 16.73
N TRP A 70 4.50 -8.03 15.52
CA TRP A 70 3.52 -8.78 14.72
C TRP A 70 3.16 -10.14 15.31
N ASN A 71 4.14 -10.88 15.84
CA ASN A 71 3.89 -12.17 16.50
C ASN A 71 2.98 -12.03 17.72
N ARG A 72 3.07 -10.91 18.47
CA ARG A 72 2.17 -10.63 19.59
C ARG A 72 0.71 -10.46 19.14
N ALA A 73 0.47 -9.69 18.08
CA ALA A 73 -0.89 -9.50 17.55
C ALA A 73 -1.54 -10.82 17.11
N MET A 74 -0.75 -11.76 16.58
CA MET A 74 -1.28 -13.09 16.23
C MET A 74 -1.73 -13.92 17.43
N VAL A 75 -0.96 -13.89 18.51
CA VAL A 75 -1.32 -14.59 19.75
C VAL A 75 -2.60 -14.00 20.31
N GLU A 76 -2.71 -12.66 20.36
CA GLU A 76 -3.91 -11.96 20.79
C GLU A 76 -5.13 -12.29 19.91
N ALA A 77 -4.98 -12.35 18.58
CA ALA A 77 -6.07 -12.72 17.67
C ALA A 77 -6.60 -14.14 17.93
N LYS A 78 -5.69 -15.11 18.09
CA LYS A 78 -6.05 -16.52 18.32
C LYS A 78 -6.72 -16.72 19.67
N GLU A 79 -6.21 -16.08 20.72
CA GLU A 79 -6.80 -16.13 22.06
C GLU A 79 -8.22 -15.54 22.05
N MET A 80 -8.44 -14.42 21.33
CA MET A 80 -9.78 -13.82 21.23
C MET A 80 -10.77 -14.70 20.46
N LEU A 81 -10.35 -15.29 19.32
CA LEU A 81 -11.19 -16.21 18.55
C LEU A 81 -11.54 -17.47 19.33
N ALA A 82 -10.64 -17.95 20.20
CA ALA A 82 -10.88 -19.10 21.07
C ALA A 82 -11.77 -18.76 22.29
N ALA A 83 -11.66 -17.54 22.83
CA ALA A 83 -12.38 -17.12 24.03
C ALA A 83 -13.82 -16.64 23.75
N HIS A 84 -14.06 -16.07 22.57
CA HIS A 84 -15.36 -15.50 22.22
C HIS A 84 -16.17 -16.45 21.34
N GLY A 85 -17.11 -17.16 21.98
CA GLY A 85 -18.18 -17.90 21.30
C GLY A 85 -19.20 -17.02 20.55
N GLU A 86 -18.96 -15.71 20.44
CA GLU A 86 -19.72 -14.73 19.67
C GLU A 86 -18.74 -13.66 19.13
N GLU A 87 -18.78 -13.45 17.81
CA GLU A 87 -17.97 -12.55 16.96
C GLU A 87 -16.83 -11.73 17.61
N ALA A 88 -15.57 -12.04 17.23
CA ALA A 88 -14.40 -11.34 17.73
C ALA A 88 -14.42 -9.83 17.41
N GLU A 89 -14.07 -8.97 18.38
CA GLU A 89 -14.06 -7.49 18.28
C GLU A 89 -13.26 -6.94 17.08
N CYS A 90 -12.26 -7.69 16.60
CA CYS A 90 -11.47 -7.38 15.42
C CYS A 90 -12.24 -7.46 14.09
N LEU A 91 -13.44 -8.05 14.09
CA LEU A 91 -14.31 -8.16 12.91
C LEU A 91 -15.27 -6.96 12.78
N HIS A 92 -15.34 -6.10 13.79
CA HIS A 92 -16.26 -4.97 13.82
C HIS A 92 -15.52 -3.64 13.89
N PRO A 93 -15.96 -2.63 13.11
CA PRO A 93 -15.41 -1.29 13.22
C PRO A 93 -15.81 -0.63 14.55
N LYS A 94 -14.89 0.13 15.15
CA LYS A 94 -15.13 0.98 16.34
C LYS A 94 -15.78 2.30 15.94
N VAL A 95 -16.93 2.24 15.26
CA VAL A 95 -17.57 3.42 14.66
C VAL A 95 -17.93 4.50 15.69
N GLN A 96 -18.23 4.10 16.94
CA GLN A 96 -18.49 5.07 18.02
C GLN A 96 -17.25 5.87 18.40
N GLU A 97 -16.05 5.29 18.35
CA GLU A 97 -14.79 6.04 18.51
C GLU A 97 -14.62 7.05 17.37
N SER A 98 -14.83 6.64 16.12
CA SER A 98 -14.82 7.56 14.97
C SER A 98 -15.81 8.71 15.11
N LYS A 99 -17.00 8.47 15.68
CA LYS A 99 -17.98 9.53 15.94
C LYS A 99 -17.52 10.52 17.01
N LYS A 100 -16.76 10.08 18.02
CA LYS A 100 -16.23 11.01 19.04
C LYS A 100 -15.26 12.01 18.40
N LEU A 101 -14.55 11.60 17.35
CA LEU A 101 -13.67 12.50 16.59
C LEU A 101 -14.42 13.68 15.96
N LEU A 102 -15.70 13.50 15.58
CA LEU A 102 -16.53 14.60 15.07
C LEU A 102 -16.64 15.75 16.06
N LYS A 103 -16.65 15.45 17.37
CA LYS A 103 -16.66 16.46 18.44
C LYS A 103 -15.26 17.06 18.62
N GLN A 104 -14.22 16.23 18.55
CA GLN A 104 -12.83 16.66 18.73
C GLN A 104 -12.35 17.62 17.62
N PHE A 105 -12.79 17.37 16.38
CA PHE A 105 -12.45 18.18 15.22
C PHE A 105 -13.50 19.27 14.93
N GLN A 106 -14.35 19.62 15.91
CA GLN A 106 -15.20 20.81 15.78
C GLN A 106 -14.34 22.09 15.69
N GLY A 107 -14.78 23.04 14.87
CA GLY A 107 -14.04 24.25 14.54
C GLY A 107 -13.05 24.04 13.38
N ASN A 108 -12.12 24.97 13.17
CA ASN A 108 -11.15 24.90 12.05
C ASN A 108 -10.07 23.79 12.20
N ARG A 109 -10.28 22.81 13.09
CA ARG A 109 -9.37 21.67 13.31
C ARG A 109 -9.71 20.55 12.33
N ARG A 110 -8.69 19.93 11.74
CA ARG A 110 -8.87 18.88 10.73
C ARG A 110 -7.97 17.69 11.04
N PRO A 111 -8.36 16.46 10.64
CA PRO A 111 -7.44 15.33 10.66
C PRO A 111 -6.17 15.66 9.88
N SER A 112 -5.03 15.21 10.41
CA SER A 112 -3.72 15.52 9.86
C SER A 112 -3.41 14.63 8.64
N LYS A 113 -2.71 15.21 7.67
CA LYS A 113 -2.31 14.53 6.43
C LYS A 113 -0.95 13.82 6.56
N PRO A 114 -0.66 12.84 5.69
CA PRO A 114 -1.55 12.27 4.67
C PRO A 114 -2.65 11.40 5.28
N TYR A 115 -3.69 11.14 4.48
CA TYR A 115 -4.73 10.17 4.82
C TYR A 115 -4.39 8.84 4.19
N LEU A 116 -4.16 7.81 5.00
CA LEU A 116 -3.63 6.54 4.56
C LEU A 116 -4.67 5.45 4.78
N ASN A 117 -5.08 4.76 3.71
CA ASN A 117 -5.97 3.61 3.82
C ASN A 117 -5.21 2.39 4.34
N MET A 118 -5.54 1.97 5.55
CA MET A 118 -5.05 0.77 6.20
C MET A 118 -5.99 -0.43 6.00
N GLY A 119 -7.05 -0.30 5.22
CA GLY A 119 -7.94 -1.41 4.89
C GLY A 119 -7.30 -2.47 3.99
N PHE A 120 -7.89 -3.67 4.01
CA PHE A 120 -7.59 -4.70 3.02
C PHE A 120 -8.08 -4.30 1.62
N PRO A 121 -7.50 -4.87 0.55
CA PRO A 121 -8.14 -4.84 -0.77
C PRO A 121 -9.57 -5.35 -0.66
N LYS A 122 -10.44 -4.85 -1.54
CA LYS A 122 -11.88 -5.18 -1.57
C LYS A 122 -12.69 -4.74 -0.34
N CYS A 123 -12.15 -3.83 0.47
CA CYS A 123 -12.86 -3.16 1.58
C CYS A 123 -13.26 -1.72 1.27
N GLY A 124 -13.40 -1.35 -0.01
CA GLY A 124 -13.87 -0.02 -0.40
C GLY A 124 -12.78 1.02 -0.67
N SER A 125 -11.55 0.61 -1.02
CA SER A 125 -10.48 1.54 -1.44
C SER A 125 -10.92 2.47 -2.58
N SER A 126 -11.67 1.96 -3.55
CA SER A 126 -12.23 2.79 -4.64
C SER A 126 -13.29 3.78 -4.15
N THR A 127 -14.13 3.37 -3.20
CA THR A 127 -15.12 4.26 -2.56
C THR A 127 -14.43 5.40 -1.81
N LEU A 128 -13.36 5.10 -1.06
CA LEU A 128 -12.53 6.10 -0.40
C LEU A 128 -11.88 7.05 -1.41
N PHE A 129 -11.30 6.50 -2.48
CA PHE A 129 -10.68 7.30 -3.53
C PHE A 129 -11.67 8.27 -4.18
N ASP A 130 -12.84 7.76 -4.61
CA ASP A 130 -13.89 8.58 -5.23
C ASP A 130 -14.40 9.65 -4.27
N PHE A 131 -14.55 9.32 -2.98
CA PHE A 131 -14.92 10.28 -1.93
C PHE A 131 -13.91 11.43 -1.81
N PHE A 132 -12.62 11.13 -1.63
CA PHE A 132 -11.60 12.16 -1.48
C PHE A 132 -11.41 12.99 -2.75
N ALA A 133 -11.47 12.35 -3.93
CA ALA A 133 -11.41 13.04 -5.20
C ALA A 133 -12.61 14.00 -5.38
N CYS A 134 -13.81 13.57 -5.01
CA CYS A 134 -15.04 14.38 -5.05
C CYS A 134 -14.93 15.63 -4.15
N LEU A 135 -14.27 15.53 -3.00
CA LEU A 135 -14.01 16.65 -2.09
C LEU A 135 -12.84 17.56 -2.52
N GLY A 136 -12.18 17.27 -3.65
CA GLY A 136 -11.06 18.04 -4.18
C GLY A 136 -9.69 17.71 -3.57
N TYR A 137 -9.55 16.60 -2.85
CA TYR A 137 -8.26 16.12 -2.38
C TYR A 137 -7.45 15.51 -3.53
N ARG A 138 -6.12 15.66 -3.47
CA ARG A 138 -5.20 14.93 -4.35
C ARG A 138 -5.12 13.52 -3.80
N ALA A 139 -5.90 12.62 -4.39
CA ALA A 139 -6.01 11.23 -3.97
C ALA A 139 -5.32 10.32 -4.99
N THR A 140 -4.78 9.18 -4.53
CA THR A 140 -4.32 8.10 -5.42
C THR A 140 -4.95 6.76 -5.05
N HIS A 141 -5.01 5.87 -6.04
CA HIS A 141 -5.57 4.54 -5.93
C HIS A 141 -4.78 3.60 -6.84
N PHE A 142 -3.99 2.71 -6.24
CA PHE A 142 -3.26 1.60 -6.85
C PHE A 142 -2.04 1.98 -7.71
N THR A 143 -2.18 2.92 -8.63
CA THR A 143 -1.05 3.45 -9.44
C THR A 143 -0.72 4.87 -9.06
N ASN A 144 0.57 5.16 -8.91
CA ASN A 144 1.02 6.52 -8.66
C ASN A 144 0.96 7.36 -9.94
N ASN A 145 0.93 8.68 -9.78
CA ASN A 145 1.01 9.61 -10.92
C ASN A 145 2.45 9.74 -11.46
N SER A 146 3.37 8.82 -11.13
CA SER A 146 4.72 8.87 -11.67
C SER A 146 4.68 8.55 -13.17
N LEU A 147 5.64 9.11 -13.91
CA LEU A 147 5.78 8.88 -15.35
C LEU A 147 5.98 7.40 -15.71
N ALA A 148 6.40 6.56 -14.73
CA ALA A 148 6.60 5.13 -14.91
C ALA A 148 5.33 4.30 -14.67
N GLY A 149 4.28 4.87 -14.07
CA GLY A 149 3.04 4.14 -13.79
C GLY A 149 3.18 3.02 -12.76
N ASP A 150 4.17 3.11 -11.86
CA ASP A 150 4.41 2.10 -10.84
C ASP A 150 3.28 2.05 -9.79
N PHE A 151 3.04 0.86 -9.23
CA PHE A 151 2.11 0.71 -8.11
C PHE A 151 2.64 1.42 -6.86
N GLU A 152 1.77 2.12 -6.10
CA GLU A 152 2.20 2.82 -4.88
C GLU A 152 2.96 1.92 -3.93
N GLY A 153 2.46 0.70 -3.69
CA GLY A 153 3.07 -0.22 -2.73
C GLY A 153 4.47 -0.65 -3.14
N ILE A 154 4.66 -0.91 -4.43
CA ILE A 154 5.96 -1.28 -4.99
C ILE A 154 6.94 -0.12 -4.90
N CYS A 155 6.50 1.09 -5.26
CA CYS A 155 7.35 2.26 -5.10
C CYS A 155 7.76 2.45 -3.63
N MET A 156 6.83 2.33 -2.68
CA MET A 156 7.14 2.52 -1.25
C MET A 156 8.12 1.47 -0.73
N ARG A 157 7.96 0.20 -1.13
CA ARG A 157 8.92 -0.87 -0.82
C ARG A 157 10.30 -0.52 -1.33
N ASP A 158 10.40 -0.19 -2.61
CA ASP A 158 11.66 0.05 -3.28
C ASP A 158 12.33 1.32 -2.72
N ALA A 159 11.56 2.35 -2.36
CA ALA A 159 12.06 3.54 -1.67
C ALA A 159 12.69 3.17 -0.32
N VAL A 160 11.99 2.43 0.54
CA VAL A 160 12.51 2.01 1.86
C VAL A 160 13.74 1.11 1.71
N ALA A 161 13.75 0.19 0.75
CA ALA A 161 14.89 -0.67 0.47
C ALA A 161 16.15 0.12 0.06
N ASN A 162 15.98 1.32 -0.50
CA ASN A 162 17.06 2.24 -0.86
C ASN A 162 17.34 3.31 0.23
N GLY A 163 16.79 3.16 1.43
CA GLY A 163 16.95 4.13 2.52
C GLY A 163 16.26 5.48 2.27
N LEU A 164 15.27 5.51 1.38
CA LEU A 164 14.49 6.70 1.05
C LEU A 164 13.16 6.72 1.81
N ARG A 165 12.62 7.92 1.96
CA ARG A 165 11.32 8.16 2.60
C ARG A 165 10.17 7.78 1.64
N PRO A 166 9.31 6.81 1.97
CA PRO A 166 8.33 6.26 1.04
C PRO A 166 7.30 7.30 0.54
N LEU A 167 6.76 8.18 1.39
CA LEU A 167 5.71 9.12 0.99
C LEU A 167 6.27 10.28 0.16
N GLU A 168 7.43 10.81 0.53
CA GLU A 168 8.14 11.88 -0.17
C GLU A 168 8.57 11.41 -1.57
N THR A 169 8.98 10.15 -1.70
CA THR A 169 9.41 9.55 -2.96
C THR A 169 8.21 9.20 -3.85
N CYS A 170 7.21 8.52 -3.30
CA CYS A 170 6.17 7.85 -4.10
C CYS A 170 4.86 8.61 -4.19
N ALA A 171 4.60 9.52 -3.24
CA ALA A 171 3.31 10.17 -3.06
C ALA A 171 3.49 11.67 -2.79
N ARG A 172 4.50 12.31 -3.41
CA ARG A 172 4.80 13.71 -3.20
C ARG A 172 3.61 14.61 -3.53
N GLY A 173 3.14 15.35 -2.54
CA GLY A 173 1.97 16.21 -2.70
C GLY A 173 0.66 15.43 -2.89
N VAL A 174 0.59 14.17 -2.49
CA VAL A 174 -0.69 13.46 -2.39
C VAL A 174 -1.27 13.73 -0.99
N ASP A 175 -2.55 14.06 -0.93
CA ASP A 175 -3.25 14.28 0.34
C ASP A 175 -3.77 12.96 0.93
N ALA A 176 -4.16 12.01 0.07
CA ALA A 176 -4.75 10.74 0.45
C ALA A 176 -4.25 9.59 -0.43
N ILE A 177 -3.81 8.49 0.18
CA ILE A 177 -3.33 7.29 -0.50
C ILE A 177 -4.28 6.14 -0.14
N LEU A 178 -5.13 5.76 -1.10
CA LEU A 178 -6.32 4.93 -0.79
C LEU A 178 -6.21 3.48 -1.25
N GLN A 179 -5.15 3.09 -1.94
CA GLN A 179 -4.80 1.70 -2.17
C GLN A 179 -3.28 1.59 -2.32
N MET A 180 -2.67 0.76 -1.49
CA MET A 180 -1.22 0.55 -1.43
C MET A 180 -0.85 -0.93 -1.58
N ASP A 181 -1.83 -1.84 -1.45
CA ASP A 181 -1.65 -3.28 -1.63
C ASP A 181 -1.31 -3.64 -3.08
N VAL A 182 -0.37 -4.58 -3.21
CA VAL A 182 -0.03 -5.26 -4.44
C VAL A 182 0.15 -6.75 -4.15
N GLU A 183 -0.64 -7.59 -4.80
CA GLU A 183 -0.64 -9.05 -4.63
C GLU A 183 -0.31 -9.77 -5.93
N TYR A 184 0.84 -9.47 -6.52
CA TYR A 184 1.32 -10.10 -7.76
C TYR A 184 2.51 -11.04 -7.46
N PRO A 185 2.26 -12.33 -7.15
CA PRO A 185 3.31 -13.28 -6.85
C PRO A 185 4.14 -13.61 -8.10
N LEU A 186 5.37 -14.08 -7.88
CA LEU A 186 6.27 -14.51 -8.94
C LEU A 186 5.65 -15.64 -9.78
N GLY A 187 5.85 -15.59 -11.10
CA GLY A 187 5.45 -16.67 -12.02
C GLY A 187 3.97 -16.72 -12.40
N ILE A 188 3.17 -15.72 -12.00
CA ILE A 188 1.83 -15.53 -12.54
C ILE A 188 1.88 -14.48 -13.65
N ASP A 189 1.55 -14.87 -14.88
CA ASP A 189 1.42 -13.94 -16.00
C ASP A 189 0.23 -13.00 -15.78
N GLY A 190 0.51 -11.71 -15.71
CA GLY A 190 -0.47 -10.64 -15.66
C GLY A 190 -0.12 -9.49 -16.61
N TYR A 191 -1.11 -8.65 -16.89
CA TYR A 191 -1.06 -7.59 -17.90
C TYR A 191 0.04 -6.52 -17.72
N PHE A 192 0.75 -6.49 -16.59
CA PHE A 192 1.73 -5.46 -16.21
C PHE A 192 3.09 -6.02 -15.78
N HIS A 193 3.39 -7.30 -16.04
CA HIS A 193 4.50 -7.97 -15.37
C HIS A 193 5.90 -7.68 -15.95
N LYS A 194 6.81 -7.42 -15.01
CA LYS A 194 8.23 -7.79 -15.13
C LYS A 194 8.35 -9.23 -14.61
N PRO A 195 8.73 -10.23 -15.41
CA PRO A 195 8.62 -11.67 -15.06
C PRO A 195 9.58 -12.16 -13.97
N PHE A 196 10.33 -11.26 -13.30
CA PHE A 196 11.47 -11.61 -12.46
C PHE A 196 11.36 -11.19 -10.99
N ARG A 197 10.20 -10.71 -10.53
CA ARG A 197 10.07 -10.22 -9.14
C ARG A 197 8.75 -10.63 -8.49
N ASP A 198 8.84 -10.99 -7.21
CA ASP A 198 7.67 -11.12 -6.33
C ASP A 198 7.21 -9.71 -5.94
N GLU A 199 5.99 -9.37 -6.33
CA GLU A 199 5.36 -8.07 -6.10
C GLU A 199 4.25 -8.16 -5.05
N CYS A 200 4.21 -9.23 -4.26
CA CYS A 200 3.41 -9.32 -3.05
C CYS A 200 3.94 -8.35 -1.97
N PHE A 201 3.36 -7.15 -1.88
CA PHE A 201 3.77 -6.16 -0.90
C PHE A 201 2.65 -5.21 -0.48
N PHE A 202 2.41 -5.12 0.83
CA PHE A 202 1.37 -4.30 1.44
C PHE A 202 2.03 -3.34 2.43
N PRO A 203 2.29 -2.08 2.05
CA PRO A 203 2.87 -1.08 2.96
C PRO A 203 2.05 -0.89 4.23
N GLN A 204 0.72 -0.99 4.14
CA GLN A 204 -0.18 -0.91 5.30
C GLN A 204 0.08 -1.99 6.35
N PHE A 205 0.80 -3.07 5.99
CA PHE A 205 1.26 -4.10 6.92
C PHE A 205 2.76 -3.89 7.22
N SER A 206 3.57 -3.78 6.17
CA SER A 206 5.01 -3.94 6.34
C SER A 206 5.74 -2.67 6.77
N LEU A 207 5.14 -1.49 6.55
CA LEU A 207 5.82 -0.20 6.64
C LEU A 207 5.19 0.79 7.63
N LEU A 208 4.39 0.34 8.61
CA LEU A 208 3.76 1.29 9.55
C LEU A 208 4.80 2.15 10.30
N GLU A 209 5.94 1.59 10.68
CA GLU A 209 7.01 2.34 11.36
C GLU A 209 7.66 3.38 10.43
N GLU A 210 7.98 3.02 9.19
CA GLU A 210 8.51 3.97 8.20
C GLU A 210 7.52 5.10 7.89
N LEU A 211 6.24 4.75 7.74
CA LEU A 211 5.16 5.72 7.53
C LEU A 211 5.00 6.65 8.74
N HIS A 212 5.14 6.14 9.96
CA HIS A 212 5.13 6.94 11.19
C HIS A 212 6.33 7.88 11.27
N GLN A 213 7.54 7.38 11.04
CA GLN A 213 8.76 8.19 11.05
C GLN A 213 8.67 9.35 10.05
N GLU A 214 8.08 9.10 8.89
CA GLU A 214 7.91 10.11 7.86
C GLU A 214 6.77 11.10 8.15
N ALA A 215 5.63 10.60 8.64
CA ALA A 215 4.42 11.37 8.89
C ALA A 215 3.78 11.01 10.24
N PRO A 216 4.36 11.44 11.38
CA PRO A 216 4.01 10.94 12.71
C PRO A 216 2.60 11.30 13.19
N ALA A 217 1.92 12.21 12.50
CA ALA A 217 0.55 12.62 12.79
C ALA A 217 -0.44 12.26 11.67
N SER A 218 -0.09 11.37 10.75
CA SER A 218 -0.99 10.98 9.65
C SER A 218 -2.31 10.39 10.17
N THR A 219 -3.38 10.52 9.37
CA THR A 219 -4.67 9.90 9.67
C THR A 219 -4.77 8.55 8.97
N PHE A 220 -5.07 7.50 9.73
CA PHE A 220 -5.31 6.16 9.24
C PHE A 220 -6.82 5.94 9.04
N LEU A 221 -7.17 5.37 7.89
CA LEU A 221 -8.53 4.99 7.54
C LEU A 221 -8.61 3.47 7.51
N LEU A 222 -9.55 2.88 8.23
CA LEU A 222 -9.76 1.43 8.25
C LEU A 222 -11.24 1.13 7.97
N THR A 223 -11.54 0.83 6.72
CA THR A 223 -12.91 0.49 6.30
C THR A 223 -13.15 -1.01 6.42
N PHE A 224 -14.22 -1.38 7.09
CA PHE A 224 -14.61 -2.76 7.35
C PHE A 224 -15.64 -3.24 6.34
N ARG A 225 -15.55 -4.52 6.02
CA ARG A 225 -16.56 -5.30 5.32
C ARG A 225 -16.80 -6.57 6.14
N PRO A 226 -18.04 -7.08 6.25
CA PRO A 226 -18.28 -8.35 6.93
C PRO A 226 -17.32 -9.43 6.41
N ILE A 227 -16.74 -10.22 7.32
CA ILE A 227 -15.61 -11.10 6.99
C ILE A 227 -15.95 -12.10 5.89
N HIS A 228 -17.14 -12.71 5.94
CA HIS A 228 -17.62 -13.64 4.93
C HIS A 228 -17.77 -13.00 3.54
N ASP A 229 -18.23 -11.75 3.50
CA ASP A 229 -18.39 -10.99 2.25
C ASP A 229 -17.04 -10.58 1.67
N TRP A 230 -16.08 -10.25 2.53
CA TRP A 230 -14.71 -9.97 2.09
C TRP A 230 -14.06 -11.22 1.51
N ILE A 231 -14.11 -12.36 2.20
CA ILE A 231 -13.58 -13.65 1.72
C ILE A 231 -14.24 -14.03 0.39
N THR A 232 -15.56 -13.90 0.28
CA THR A 232 -16.30 -14.14 -0.97
C THR A 232 -15.82 -13.20 -2.07
N SER A 233 -15.59 -11.93 -1.75
CA SER A 233 -15.13 -10.94 -2.72
C SER A 233 -13.73 -11.23 -3.25
N ILE A 234 -12.78 -11.67 -2.42
CA ILE A 234 -11.42 -12.01 -2.88
C ILE A 234 -11.38 -13.39 -3.58
N SER A 235 -12.29 -14.29 -3.23
CA SER A 235 -12.44 -15.61 -3.89
C SER A 235 -12.98 -15.50 -5.32
N GLY A 236 -13.65 -14.41 -5.67
CA GLY A 236 -14.24 -14.20 -7.00
C GLY A 236 -13.54 -13.14 -7.86
N TRP A 237 -12.45 -12.52 -7.38
CA TRP A 237 -11.91 -11.32 -8.04
C TRP A 237 -10.72 -11.60 -8.98
N GLY A 238 -10.92 -11.27 -10.26
CA GLY A 238 -9.90 -11.32 -11.31
C GLY A 238 -9.75 -12.68 -11.99
N SER A 239 -8.92 -12.76 -13.03
CA SER A 239 -8.70 -13.98 -13.82
C SER A 239 -8.00 -15.09 -13.03
N THR A 240 -7.13 -14.73 -12.08
CA THR A 240 -6.36 -15.67 -11.27
C THR A 240 -6.90 -15.89 -9.87
N VAL A 241 -8.11 -15.38 -9.55
CA VAL A 241 -8.72 -15.36 -8.20
C VAL A 241 -7.78 -14.76 -7.15
N MET A 242 -8.11 -13.58 -6.63
CA MET A 242 -7.26 -12.87 -5.65
C MET A 242 -6.87 -13.74 -4.43
N LEU A 243 -7.77 -14.62 -3.96
CA LEU A 243 -7.45 -15.57 -2.90
C LEU A 243 -6.28 -16.51 -3.25
N ASN A 244 -6.17 -16.97 -4.50
CA ASN A 244 -5.02 -17.80 -4.92
C ASN A 244 -3.74 -16.98 -4.91
N ARG A 245 -3.80 -15.70 -5.30
CA ARG A 245 -2.63 -14.82 -5.22
C ARG A 245 -2.18 -14.61 -3.78
N PHE A 246 -3.13 -14.42 -2.86
CA PHE A 246 -2.85 -14.35 -1.43
C PHE A 246 -2.13 -15.61 -0.92
N GLN A 247 -2.58 -16.80 -1.33
CA GLN A 247 -1.93 -18.06 -0.97
C GLN A 247 -0.47 -18.14 -1.45
N LEU A 248 -0.13 -17.48 -2.56
CA LEU A 248 1.22 -17.53 -3.13
C LEU A 248 2.13 -16.41 -2.59
N CYS A 249 1.55 -15.37 -2.01
CA CYS A 249 2.26 -14.30 -1.35
C CYS A 249 2.78 -14.73 0.02
N ASP A 250 3.89 -14.12 0.45
CA ASP A 250 4.39 -14.22 1.82
C ASP A 250 4.16 -12.88 2.53
N PHE A 251 3.00 -12.73 3.17
CA PHE A 251 2.69 -11.51 3.90
C PHE A 251 3.01 -11.69 5.39
N PRO A 252 3.27 -10.58 6.12
CA PRO A 252 3.28 -10.62 7.57
C PRO A 252 1.99 -11.29 8.08
N ASN A 253 2.15 -12.41 8.80
CA ASN A 253 1.06 -13.19 9.39
C ASN A 253 0.09 -13.87 8.41
N LEU A 254 0.42 -13.94 7.12
CA LEU A 254 -0.15 -14.90 6.18
C LEU A 254 1.00 -15.54 5.40
N PRO A 255 1.64 -16.58 5.98
CA PRO A 255 2.75 -17.26 5.32
C PRO A 255 2.31 -17.83 3.97
N ARG A 256 3.27 -17.90 3.03
CA ARG A 256 3.04 -18.58 1.75
C ARG A 256 2.47 -19.98 1.97
N GLY A 257 1.48 -20.33 1.15
CA GLY A 257 0.73 -21.58 1.21
C GLY A 257 -0.55 -21.48 2.05
N ILE A 258 -0.81 -20.37 2.73
CA ILE A 258 -2.04 -20.15 3.52
C ILE A 258 -3.03 -19.29 2.72
N PRO A 259 -4.29 -19.74 2.54
CA PRO A 259 -4.89 -20.91 3.16
C PRO A 259 -4.45 -22.26 2.56
N THR A 260 -4.25 -23.30 3.38
CA THR A 260 -3.62 -24.59 2.98
C THR A 260 -4.46 -25.49 2.07
N ASP A 261 -5.79 -25.35 2.10
CA ASP A 261 -6.73 -26.11 1.27
C ASP A 261 -7.86 -25.17 0.80
N LEU A 262 -7.72 -24.65 -0.41
CA LEU A 262 -8.71 -23.74 -1.02
C LEU A 262 -10.07 -24.43 -1.27
N GLY A 263 -10.14 -25.76 -1.28
CA GLY A 263 -11.39 -26.52 -1.40
C GLY A 263 -12.15 -26.59 -0.07
N ASN A 264 -11.45 -26.53 1.06
CA ASN A 264 -12.06 -26.55 2.39
C ASN A 264 -12.46 -25.15 2.84
N LYS A 265 -13.72 -24.78 2.54
CA LYS A 265 -14.28 -23.46 2.88
C LYS A 265 -14.15 -23.11 4.35
N THR A 266 -14.34 -24.07 5.26
CA THR A 266 -14.24 -23.82 6.70
C THR A 266 -12.82 -23.44 7.10
N GLN A 267 -11.81 -24.15 6.57
CA GLN A 267 -10.41 -23.83 6.84
C GLN A 267 -10.02 -22.46 6.25
N VAL A 268 -10.41 -22.19 4.99
CA VAL A 268 -10.21 -20.88 4.37
C VAL A 268 -10.80 -19.77 5.23
N VAL A 269 -12.06 -19.93 5.68
CA VAL A 269 -12.71 -18.94 6.54
C VAL A 269 -11.94 -18.73 7.83
N GLY A 270 -11.54 -19.80 8.54
CA GLY A 270 -10.76 -19.68 9.76
C GLY A 270 -9.44 -18.94 9.55
N GLN A 271 -8.63 -19.38 8.59
CA GLN A 271 -7.30 -18.82 8.33
C GLN A 271 -7.36 -17.36 7.85
N MET A 272 -8.32 -17.03 6.98
CA MET A 272 -8.50 -15.66 6.51
C MET A 272 -9.09 -14.74 7.58
N THR A 273 -9.89 -15.26 8.52
CA THR A 273 -10.38 -14.53 9.69
C THR A 273 -9.24 -14.21 10.65
N GLU A 274 -8.36 -15.18 10.94
CA GLU A 274 -7.16 -14.96 11.74
C GLU A 274 -6.27 -13.87 11.14
N PHE A 275 -6.01 -13.95 9.83
CA PHE A 275 -5.21 -12.95 9.12
C PHE A 275 -5.84 -11.55 9.18
N TRP A 276 -7.15 -11.45 8.94
CA TRP A 276 -7.90 -10.19 9.08
C TRP A 276 -7.74 -9.59 10.47
N CYS A 277 -7.99 -10.40 11.51
CA CYS A 277 -7.96 -9.95 12.89
C CYS A 277 -6.58 -9.50 13.34
N SER A 278 -5.54 -10.23 12.96
CA SER A 278 -4.14 -9.85 13.22
C SER A 278 -3.83 -8.45 12.68
N HIS A 279 -4.24 -8.15 11.45
CA HIS A 279 -4.02 -6.84 10.85
C HIS A 279 -4.79 -5.73 11.59
N VAL A 280 -6.08 -5.93 11.85
CA VAL A 280 -6.90 -4.95 12.58
C VAL A 280 -6.31 -4.65 13.96
N GLN A 281 -5.91 -5.68 14.69
CA GLN A 281 -5.27 -5.52 15.99
C GLN A 281 -3.93 -4.81 15.87
N HIS A 282 -3.12 -5.13 14.86
CA HIS A 282 -1.85 -4.45 14.66
C HIS A 282 -2.04 -2.95 14.43
N VAL A 283 -2.96 -2.54 13.55
CA VAL A 283 -3.25 -1.10 13.31
C VAL A 283 -3.76 -0.41 14.57
N ARG A 284 -4.71 -1.03 15.30
CA ARG A 284 -5.25 -0.48 16.54
C ARG A 284 -4.17 -0.33 17.62
N ASN A 285 -3.34 -1.35 17.80
CA ASN A 285 -2.23 -1.36 18.75
C ASN A 285 -1.17 -0.31 18.37
N PHE A 286 -0.88 -0.16 17.08
CA PHE A 286 0.05 0.85 16.58
C PHE A 286 -0.41 2.27 16.89
N VAL A 287 -1.69 2.59 16.65
CA VAL A 287 -2.24 3.93 16.97
C VAL A 287 -2.33 4.17 18.48
N LYS A 288 -2.55 3.11 19.27
CA LYS A 288 -2.49 3.19 20.74
C LYS A 288 -1.08 3.52 21.24
N GLU A 289 -0.06 2.95 20.61
CA GLU A 289 1.35 3.23 20.91
C GLU A 289 1.77 4.63 20.45
N TYR A 290 1.26 5.08 19.30
CA TYR A 290 1.55 6.38 18.71
C TYR A 290 0.28 7.24 18.59
N PRO A 291 -0.21 7.84 19.71
CA PRO A 291 -1.49 8.55 19.76
C PRO A 291 -1.51 9.87 18.98
N SER A 292 -0.39 10.27 18.37
CA SER A 292 -0.36 11.37 17.41
C SER A 292 -1.09 11.02 16.11
N HIS A 293 -1.21 9.73 15.78
CA HIS A 293 -2.06 9.27 14.69
C HIS A 293 -3.54 9.35 15.06
N THR A 294 -4.37 9.64 14.06
CA THR A 294 -5.83 9.53 14.16
C THR A 294 -6.27 8.27 13.44
N LEU A 295 -7.04 7.39 14.08
CA LEU A 295 -7.66 6.22 13.43
C LEU A 295 -9.15 6.47 13.23
N ILE A 296 -9.60 6.35 11.98
CA ILE A 296 -11.01 6.43 11.61
C ILE A 296 -11.44 5.07 11.08
N GLU A 297 -12.31 4.41 11.82
CA GLU A 297 -12.94 3.15 11.40
C GLU A 297 -14.34 3.40 10.85
N THR A 298 -14.65 2.81 9.69
CA THR A 298 -15.95 2.92 9.01
C THR A 298 -16.45 1.55 8.55
N SER A 299 -17.74 1.44 8.26
CA SER A 299 -18.33 0.23 7.67
C SER A 299 -18.70 0.50 6.21
N LEU A 300 -18.28 -0.40 5.31
CA LEU A 300 -18.61 -0.32 3.89
C LEU A 300 -20.12 -0.39 3.64
N TYR A 301 -20.88 -1.03 4.53
CA TYR A 301 -22.31 -1.28 4.35
C TYR A 301 -23.20 -0.33 5.15
N ASP A 302 -22.68 0.31 6.19
CA ASP A 302 -23.39 1.40 6.87
C ASP A 302 -23.10 2.73 6.16
N ASN A 303 -23.75 2.91 5.00
CA ASN A 303 -23.55 4.09 4.17
C ASN A 303 -23.91 5.40 4.89
N LEU A 304 -25.00 5.42 5.65
CA LEU A 304 -25.47 6.62 6.33
C LEU A 304 -24.49 7.05 7.42
N GLN A 305 -24.11 6.13 8.30
CA GLN A 305 -23.21 6.44 9.41
C GLN A 305 -21.79 6.74 8.93
N SER A 306 -21.29 5.96 7.98
CA SER A 306 -19.95 6.18 7.42
C SER A 306 -19.90 7.49 6.64
N ALA A 307 -20.94 7.85 5.87
CA ALA A 307 -21.02 9.16 5.23
C ALA A 307 -20.98 10.29 6.27
N GLN A 308 -21.82 10.22 7.31
CA GLN A 308 -21.84 11.25 8.37
C GLN A 308 -20.46 11.48 9.00
N ILE A 309 -19.74 10.40 9.30
CA ILE A 309 -18.37 10.48 9.84
C ILE A 309 -17.43 11.10 8.83
N MET A 310 -17.41 10.58 7.60
CA MET A 310 -16.45 11.02 6.58
C MET A 310 -16.68 12.49 6.20
N TYR A 311 -17.92 12.93 5.98
CA TYR A 311 -18.20 14.33 5.69
C TYR A 311 -17.95 15.26 6.87
N GLY A 312 -18.25 14.83 8.09
CA GLY A 312 -18.01 15.64 9.27
C GLY A 312 -16.51 15.82 9.59
N LEU A 313 -15.66 14.86 9.19
CA LEU A 313 -14.21 14.93 9.40
C LEU A 313 -13.45 15.58 8.25
N PHE A 314 -13.96 15.48 7.01
CA PHE A 314 -13.26 15.95 5.82
C PHE A 314 -14.06 17.03 5.09
N PRO A 315 -13.74 18.32 5.30
CA PRO A 315 -14.39 19.40 4.56
C PRO A 315 -13.96 19.42 3.10
N THR A 316 -14.78 20.02 2.23
CA THR A 316 -14.39 20.24 0.82
C THR A 316 -13.20 21.21 0.76
N LYS A 317 -12.33 21.06 -0.23
CA LYS A 317 -11.24 22.05 -0.43
C LYS A 317 -11.73 23.39 -0.97
N VAL A 318 -12.91 23.44 -1.59
CA VAL A 318 -13.45 24.65 -2.23
C VAL A 318 -13.79 25.72 -1.17
N ASP A 319 -14.19 25.27 0.02
CA ASP A 319 -14.64 26.16 1.10
C ASP A 319 -13.50 26.81 1.90
N ALA A 320 -12.23 26.50 1.59
CA ALA A 320 -11.10 27.08 2.32
C ALA A 320 -10.88 28.58 2.05
N ASN A 321 -11.43 29.11 0.94
CA ASN A 321 -11.20 30.49 0.50
C ASN A 321 -12.45 31.37 0.50
N ASN A 322 -13.65 30.84 0.73
CA ASN A 322 -14.90 31.62 0.68
C ASN A 322 -15.77 31.38 1.91
N THR A 323 -16.39 32.46 2.37
CA THR A 323 -17.27 32.57 3.53
C THR A 323 -18.31 31.45 3.60
N SER A 324 -18.10 30.55 4.56
CA SER A 324 -19.09 29.83 5.39
C SER A 324 -20.54 29.81 4.92
N GLU A 325 -20.85 29.30 3.73
CA GLU A 325 -22.18 28.75 3.52
C GLU A 325 -22.22 27.36 4.16
N PRO A 326 -23.22 27.07 5.01
CA PRO A 326 -23.38 25.75 5.59
C PRO A 326 -23.46 24.71 4.46
N ILE A 327 -22.63 23.67 4.52
CA ILE A 327 -22.77 22.50 3.64
C ILE A 327 -24.20 22.00 3.81
N THR A 328 -25.03 22.19 2.79
CA THR A 328 -26.41 21.67 2.81
C THR A 328 -26.35 20.15 2.78
N THR A 329 -27.30 19.52 3.46
CA THR A 329 -27.46 18.06 3.55
C THR A 329 -27.57 17.36 2.18
N GLU A 330 -27.85 18.10 1.11
CA GLU A 330 -27.85 17.57 -0.26
C GLU A 330 -26.44 17.34 -0.83
N LEU A 331 -25.46 18.20 -0.52
CA LEU A 331 -24.08 18.04 -1.01
C LEU A 331 -23.33 16.95 -0.24
N SER A 332 -23.68 16.73 1.04
CA SER A 332 -23.15 15.66 1.87
C SER A 332 -23.63 14.26 1.49
N ASN A 333 -24.49 14.11 0.48
CA ASN A 333 -24.96 12.80 0.02
C ASN A 333 -24.34 12.36 -1.32
N GLY A 334 -23.50 13.20 -1.95
CA GLY A 334 -23.07 13.03 -3.34
C GLY A 334 -21.67 12.44 -3.60
N CYS A 335 -20.87 12.13 -2.58
CA CYS A 335 -19.48 11.66 -2.72
C CYS A 335 -19.25 10.28 -2.09
N TRP A 336 -19.96 9.92 -1.02
CA TRP A 336 -19.82 8.62 -0.35
C TRP A 336 -20.78 7.56 -0.92
N GLY A 337 -20.40 6.29 -0.92
CA GLY A 337 -21.28 5.15 -1.24
C GLY A 337 -21.49 4.85 -2.74
N HIS A 338 -21.07 5.76 -3.63
CA HIS A 338 -21.35 5.65 -5.06
C HIS A 338 -20.63 4.56 -5.83
N SER A 339 -19.50 4.06 -5.31
CA SER A 339 -18.73 2.99 -5.96
C SER A 339 -19.24 1.59 -5.57
N ASN A 340 -20.08 1.49 -4.54
CA ASN A 340 -20.69 0.23 -4.08
C ASN A 340 -22.09 -0.01 -4.66
N GLU A 341 -22.79 1.04 -5.07
CA GLU A 341 -24.00 0.89 -5.86
C GLU A 341 -23.59 0.39 -7.25
N ASN A 342 -24.23 -0.68 -7.73
CA ASN A 342 -24.18 -1.10 -9.12
C ASN A 342 -24.72 0.04 -10.01
N ARG A 343 -23.92 1.09 -10.24
CA ARG A 343 -24.31 2.18 -11.11
C ARG A 343 -24.52 1.59 -12.51
N PRO A 344 -25.63 1.93 -13.19
CA PRO A 344 -25.77 1.63 -14.60
C PRO A 344 -24.52 2.11 -15.34
N LYS A 345 -24.00 1.33 -16.29
CA LYS A 345 -22.72 1.47 -17.03
C LYS A 345 -22.46 2.86 -17.70
N GLN A 346 -23.34 3.83 -17.54
CA GLN A 346 -23.31 5.17 -18.15
C GLN A 346 -22.17 6.06 -17.66
N TRP A 347 -21.76 6.00 -16.38
CA TRP A 347 -20.68 6.87 -15.87
C TRP A 347 -19.29 6.45 -16.37
N LEU A 348 -19.02 5.14 -16.48
CA LEU A 348 -17.79 4.60 -17.09
C LEU A 348 -17.63 5.01 -18.56
N ARG A 349 -18.73 5.22 -19.30
CA ARG A 349 -18.68 5.76 -20.68
C ARG A 349 -18.20 7.21 -20.73
N ARG A 350 -18.50 8.04 -19.72
CA ARG A 350 -18.03 9.44 -19.66
C ARG A 350 -16.52 9.54 -19.39
N ARG A 351 -15.95 8.64 -18.58
CA ARG A 351 -14.49 8.60 -18.30
C ARG A 351 -13.68 8.01 -19.47
N LYS A 352 -14.11 6.88 -20.04
CA LYS A 352 -13.44 6.27 -21.22
C LYS A 352 -13.47 7.16 -22.46
N GLY A 353 -14.52 7.98 -22.63
CA GLY A 353 -14.66 8.86 -23.78
C GLY A 353 -13.79 10.13 -23.77
N LYS A 354 -13.31 10.60 -22.61
CA LYS A 354 -12.49 11.83 -22.50
C LYS A 354 -11.01 11.56 -22.21
N GLN A 355 -10.67 10.57 -21.38
CA GLN A 355 -9.27 10.26 -21.06
C GLN A 355 -8.57 9.43 -22.15
N GLY A 356 -9.27 8.48 -22.78
CA GLY A 356 -8.68 7.63 -23.83
C GLY A 356 -8.34 8.39 -25.12
N ARG A 357 -9.15 9.39 -25.50
CA ARG A 357 -8.90 10.20 -26.71
C ARG A 357 -7.71 11.16 -26.55
N ASN A 358 -7.54 11.75 -25.37
CA ASN A 358 -6.42 12.65 -25.09
C ASN A 358 -5.07 11.90 -24.99
N TRP A 359 -5.07 10.65 -24.54
CA TRP A 359 -3.84 9.85 -24.48
C TRP A 359 -3.40 9.37 -25.88
N LEU A 360 -4.34 8.86 -26.70
CA LEU A 360 -4.03 8.43 -28.08
C LEU A 360 -3.55 9.59 -28.96
N GLN A 361 -4.15 10.78 -28.82
CA GLN A 361 -3.70 11.98 -29.54
C GLN A 361 -2.30 12.42 -29.11
N LYS A 362 -1.98 12.40 -27.82
CA LYS A 362 -0.63 12.73 -27.34
C LYS A 362 0.43 11.72 -27.77
N GLU A 363 0.07 10.44 -27.86
CA GLU A 363 0.98 9.40 -28.36
C GLU A 363 1.24 9.54 -29.87
N GLN A 364 0.19 9.82 -30.65
CA GLN A 364 0.33 10.08 -32.10
C GLN A 364 1.15 11.35 -32.38
N GLN A 365 1.02 12.37 -31.54
CA GLN A 365 1.78 13.62 -31.67
C GLN A 365 3.27 13.42 -31.33
N ARG A 366 3.57 12.56 -30.34
CA ARG A 366 4.96 12.16 -30.01
C ARG A 366 5.65 11.28 -31.05
N GLN A 367 4.89 10.62 -31.92
CA GLN A 367 5.44 9.81 -33.01
C GLN A 367 5.69 10.62 -34.30
N GLN A 368 5.28 11.89 -34.32
CA GLN A 368 5.45 12.80 -35.46
C GLN A 368 6.52 13.89 -35.21
N GLU A 369 7.02 13.99 -33.99
CA GLU A 369 8.20 14.79 -33.58
C GLU A 369 9.40 13.86 -33.43
#